data_AF-A0A2R4NEQ7-F1
#
_entry.id   AF-A0A2R4NEQ7-F1
#
_cell.length_a   1.000
_cell.length_b   1.000
_cell.length_c   1.000
_cell.angle_alpha   90.00
_cell.angle_beta   90.00
_cell.angle_gamma   90.00
#
_symmetry.space_group_name_H-M   'P 1'
#
loop_
_entity.id
_entity.type
_entity.pdbx_description
1 polymer ?
#
loop_
_entity_poly.entity_id
_entity_poly.type
_entity_poly.pdbx_seq_one_letter_code
_entity_poly.pdbx_strand_id
1 'polypeptide(L)'
;MIFTKIIRGFISAELGQRLVGSRELIDVILVKNDKPYGQIVADQQCMAEGVIASALFDKAYLQPGEETELYIVRDKLFKEREARVTTRPSLIRK
;
A
#
# COMPACT_ATOMS: atom_id res chain seq x y z
N MET A 1 3.65 -5.84 -8.58
CA MET A 1 3.49 -7.13 -7.86
C MET A 1 3.64 -6.94 -6.34
N ILE A 2 3.12 -5.81 -5.79
CA ILE A 2 3.20 -5.43 -4.36
C ILE A 2 1.85 -5.72 -3.68
N PHE A 3 0.74 -5.43 -4.37
CA PHE A 3 -0.63 -5.65 -3.88
C PHE A 3 -0.92 -7.08 -3.43
N THR A 4 -0.43 -8.08 -4.16
CA THR A 4 -0.78 -9.48 -3.91
C THR A 4 -0.06 -10.12 -2.73
N LYS A 5 0.98 -9.51 -2.15
CA LYS A 5 1.75 -10.14 -1.07
C LYS A 5 1.41 -9.60 0.32
N ILE A 6 0.93 -8.36 0.41
CA ILE A 6 0.68 -7.65 1.67
C ILE A 6 -0.70 -8.00 2.25
N ILE A 7 -1.68 -8.33 1.41
CA ILE A 7 -3.09 -8.55 1.81
C ILE A 7 -3.48 -10.04 1.73
N ARG A 8 -2.49 -10.93 1.53
CA ARG A 8 -2.72 -12.32 1.12
C ARG A 8 -3.19 -13.27 2.23
N GLY A 9 -3.60 -12.75 3.38
CA GLY A 9 -4.07 -13.55 4.48
C GLY A 9 -5.60 -13.61 4.59
N PHE A 10 -6.30 -12.48 4.54
CA PHE A 10 -7.58 -12.41 5.25
C PHE A 10 -8.64 -11.48 4.65
N ILE A 11 -8.37 -10.73 3.59
CA ILE A 11 -9.27 -9.70 3.03
C ILE A 11 -9.03 -9.61 1.51
N SER A 12 -10.08 -9.47 0.70
CA SER A 12 -9.94 -9.23 -0.76
C SER A 12 -9.48 -7.79 -1.00
N ALA A 13 -8.58 -7.58 -1.97
CA ALA A 13 -8.12 -6.26 -2.33
C ALA A 13 -7.86 -6.13 -3.84
N GLU A 14 -8.50 -5.13 -4.44
CA GLU A 14 -8.50 -4.90 -5.88
C GLU A 14 -8.15 -3.44 -6.19
N LEU A 15 -7.24 -3.22 -7.14
CA LEU A 15 -6.92 -1.86 -7.60
C LEU A 15 -8.12 -1.32 -8.39
N GLY A 16 -8.85 -0.37 -7.83
CA GLY A 16 -9.98 0.28 -8.51
C GLY A 16 -9.50 1.39 -9.45
N GLN A 17 -8.62 2.26 -8.95
CA GLN A 17 -8.16 3.41 -9.71
C GLN A 17 -6.69 3.73 -9.45
N ARG A 18 -6.04 4.33 -10.45
CA ARG A 18 -4.74 4.97 -10.30
C ARG A 18 -4.80 6.43 -10.74
N LEU A 19 -4.49 7.33 -9.82
CA LEU A 19 -4.26 8.74 -10.11
C LEU A 19 -2.77 8.97 -10.35
N VAL A 20 -2.46 9.75 -11.39
CA VAL A 20 -1.09 10.03 -11.79
C VAL A 20 -0.85 11.52 -11.65
N GLY A 21 -0.08 11.89 -10.63
CA GLY A 21 0.42 13.24 -10.45
C GLY A 21 1.73 13.48 -11.21
N SER A 22 2.28 14.68 -11.01
CA SER A 22 3.60 15.05 -11.54
C SER A 22 4.72 14.27 -10.85
N ARG A 23 4.66 14.10 -9.52
CA ARG A 23 5.67 13.41 -8.71
C ARG A 23 5.13 12.19 -7.95
N GLU A 24 3.83 12.10 -7.76
CA GLU A 24 3.17 11.05 -7.00
C GLU A 24 2.31 10.14 -7.90
N LEU A 25 2.18 8.88 -7.48
CA LEU A 25 1.17 7.94 -7.95
C LEU A 25 0.27 7.60 -6.77
N ILE A 26 -1.04 7.72 -6.94
CA ILE A 26 -2.00 7.33 -5.91
C ILE A 26 -2.79 6.14 -6.44
N ASP A 27 -2.70 5.02 -5.73
CA ASP A 27 -3.56 3.86 -5.96
C ASP A 27 -4.73 3.89 -5.00
N VAL A 28 -5.94 3.78 -5.54
CA VAL A 28 -7.17 3.60 -4.78
C VAL A 28 -7.57 2.14 -4.92
N ILE A 29 -7.64 1.46 -3.79
CA ILE A 29 -7.82 0.01 -3.71
C ILE A 29 -9.13 -0.25 -2.97
N LEU A 30 -10.02 -1.02 -3.59
CA LEU A 30 -11.20 -1.52 -2.91
C LEU A 30 -10.76 -2.70 -2.04
N VAL A 31 -11.07 -2.61 -0.75
CA VAL A 31 -10.76 -3.64 0.24
C VAL A 31 -12.06 -4.19 0.80
N LYS A 32 -12.24 -5.51 0.74
CA LYS A 32 -13.48 -6.20 1.16
C LYS A 32 -13.20 -7.32 2.15
N ASN A 33 -13.89 -7.31 3.28
CA ASN A 33 -13.83 -8.44 4.21
C ASN A 33 -14.68 -9.61 3.70
N ASP A 34 -14.02 -10.65 3.20
CA ASP A 34 -14.61 -11.89 2.70
C ASP A 34 -14.72 -12.98 3.80
N LYS A 35 -14.39 -12.66 5.05
CA LYS A 35 -14.41 -13.60 6.17
C LYS A 35 -15.75 -13.57 6.91
N PRO A 36 -16.11 -14.67 7.61
CA PRO A 36 -17.34 -14.73 8.40
C PRO A 36 -17.25 -13.98 9.74
N TYR A 37 -16.14 -13.28 10.02
CA TYR A 37 -15.92 -12.50 11.22
C TYR A 37 -15.26 -11.15 10.89
N GLY A 38 -15.33 -10.20 11.83
CA GLY A 38 -14.73 -8.88 11.64
C GLY A 38 -13.20 -8.92 11.54
N GLN A 39 -12.65 -8.03 10.71
CA GLN A 39 -11.21 -7.95 10.43
C GLN A 39 -10.71 -6.52 10.41
N ILE A 40 -9.49 -6.32 10.91
CA ILE A 40 -8.78 -5.04 10.83
C ILE A 40 -7.99 -5.02 9.52
N VAL A 41 -8.17 -3.96 8.73
CA VAL A 41 -7.32 -3.64 7.60
C VAL A 41 -6.08 -2.93 8.13
N ALA A 42 -4.91 -3.57 8.01
CA ALA A 42 -3.64 -3.03 8.50
C ALA A 42 -2.91 -2.24 7.39
N ASP A 43 -3.32 -1.00 7.16
CA ASP A 43 -2.75 -0.10 6.15
C ASP A 43 -1.24 0.16 6.34
N GLN A 44 -0.74 0.10 7.58
CA GLN A 44 0.68 0.19 7.90
C GLN A 44 1.51 -0.90 7.21
N GLN A 45 0.94 -2.07 6.93
CA GLN A 45 1.65 -3.14 6.22
C GLN A 45 1.91 -2.78 4.75
N CYS A 46 1.23 -1.77 4.22
CA CYS A 46 1.46 -1.25 2.87
C CYS A 46 2.67 -0.31 2.80
N MET A 47 3.28 0.05 3.93
CA MET A 47 4.50 0.84 3.97
C MET A 47 5.69 -0.01 3.48
N ALA A 48 6.17 0.32 2.28
CA ALA A 48 7.32 -0.30 1.64
C ALA A 48 8.19 0.77 0.99
N GLU A 49 9.38 0.38 0.51
CA GLU A 49 10.24 1.28 -0.26
C GLU A 49 9.48 1.91 -1.45
N GLY A 50 9.59 3.24 -1.56
CA GLY A 50 8.88 4.04 -2.56
C GLY A 50 7.41 4.36 -2.24
N VAL A 51 6.87 3.87 -1.13
CA VAL A 51 5.57 4.30 -0.60
C VAL A 51 5.79 5.51 0.31
N ILE A 52 5.10 6.61 0.01
CA ILE A 52 5.15 7.86 0.78
C ILE A 52 4.15 7.78 1.95
N ALA A 53 2.94 7.28 1.67
CA ALA A 53 1.88 7.17 2.66
C ALA A 53 0.88 6.07 2.28
N SER A 54 0.21 5.53 3.29
CA SER A 54 -1.02 4.76 3.14
C SER A 54 -2.09 5.32 4.07
N ALA A 55 -3.36 5.19 3.69
CA ALA A 55 -4.48 5.62 4.50
C ALA A 55 -5.76 4.85 4.13
N LEU A 56 -6.61 4.63 5.13
CA LEU A 56 -7.95 4.04 4.95
C LEU A 56 -9.01 5.13 4.99
N PHE A 57 -10.07 4.93 4.22
CA PHE A 57 -11.25 5.78 4.24
C PHE A 57 -12.39 5.15 5.06
N ASP A 58 -13.15 5.98 5.76
CA ASP A 58 -14.28 5.57 6.61
C ASP A 58 -13.89 4.75 7.86
N LYS A 59 -13.40 3.52 7.70
CA LYS A 59 -13.12 2.58 8.80
C LYS A 59 -12.01 1.58 8.51
N ALA A 60 -11.27 1.23 9.56
CA ALA A 60 -10.23 0.21 9.52
C ALA A 60 -10.70 -1.17 9.98
N TYR A 61 -11.84 -1.27 10.68
CA TYR A 61 -12.43 -2.55 11.09
C TYR A 61 -13.66 -2.83 10.25
N LEU A 62 -13.65 -3.95 9.52
CA LEU A 62 -14.70 -4.35 8.59
C LEU A 62 -15.44 -5.56 9.12
N GLN A 63 -16.76 -5.50 9.20
CA GLN A 63 -17.62 -6.67 9.40
C GLN A 63 -17.67 -7.53 8.14
N PRO A 64 -18.15 -8.79 8.23
CA PRO A 64 -18.32 -9.66 7.06
C PRO A 64 -19.09 -8.97 5.93
N GLY A 65 -18.50 -8.94 4.75
CA GLY A 65 -19.07 -8.31 3.55
C GLY A 65 -18.90 -6.80 3.44
N GLU A 66 -18.38 -6.13 4.46
CA GLU A 66 -18.10 -4.69 4.40
C GLU A 66 -16.86 -4.37 3.57
N GLU A 67 -16.84 -3.14 3.06
CA GLU A 67 -15.84 -2.62 2.16
C GLU A 67 -15.30 -1.26 2.65
N THR A 68 -14.08 -0.95 2.28
CA THR A 68 -13.41 0.34 2.49
C THR A 68 -12.46 0.61 1.33
N GLU A 69 -12.03 1.86 1.20
CA GLU A 69 -10.98 2.26 0.27
C GLU A 69 -9.65 2.39 1.01
N LEU A 70 -8.61 1.80 0.43
CA LEU A 70 -7.23 1.96 0.83
C LEU A 70 -6.50 2.81 -0.22
N TYR A 71 -5.95 3.92 0.24
CA TYR A 71 -5.14 4.82 -0.55
C TYR A 71 -3.67 4.51 -0.32
N ILE A 72 -2.91 4.29 -1.39
CA ILE A 72 -1.45 4.15 -1.33
C ILE A 72 -0.83 5.24 -2.20
N VAL A 73 -0.12 6.17 -1.56
CA VAL A 73 0.62 7.24 -2.21
C VAL A 73 2.06 6.78 -2.39
N ARG A 74 2.55 6.81 -3.64
CA ARG A 74 3.89 6.37 -4.01
C ARG A 74 4.66 7.47 -4.71
N ASP A 75 5.96 7.46 -4.51
CA ASP A 75 6.87 8.31 -5.26
C ASP A 75 7.04 7.72 -6.67
N LYS A 76 6.57 8.47 -7.67
CA LYS A 76 6.63 8.08 -9.09
C LYS A 76 8.08 7.92 -9.56
N LEU A 77 8.99 8.73 -9.02
CA LEU A 77 10.39 8.80 -9.42
C LEU A 77 11.30 7.96 -8.51
N PHE A 78 10.73 7.12 -7.63
CA PHE A 78 11.50 6.36 -6.64
C PHE A 78 12.62 5.55 -7.30
N LYS A 79 12.29 4.76 -8.33
CA LYS A 79 13.29 3.94 -9.05
C LYS A 79 14.38 4.76 -9.74
N GLU A 80 14.01 5.91 -10.30
CA GLU A 80 14.99 6.81 -10.92
C GLU A 80 15.91 7.47 -9.89
N ARG A 81 15.44 7.67 -8.66
CA ARG A 81 16.25 8.13 -7.54
C ARG A 81 17.18 7.02 -7.08
N GLU A 82 16.67 5.81 -6.83
CA GLU A 82 17.49 4.64 -6.46
C GLU A 82 18.62 4.40 -7.47
N ALA A 83 18.32 4.46 -8.77
CA ALA A 83 19.32 4.31 -9.82
C ALA A 83 20.40 5.41 -9.84
N ARG A 84 20.09 6.59 -9.28
CA ARG A 84 21.02 7.73 -9.16
C ARG A 84 21.80 7.74 -7.84
N VAL A 85 21.46 6.88 -6.87
CA VAL A 85 22.18 6.84 -5.60
C VAL A 85 23.57 6.23 -5.81
N THR A 86 24.60 7.07 -5.72
CA THR A 86 25.94 6.61 -5.40
C THR A 86 25.93 6.13 -3.95
N THR A 87 26.12 4.82 -3.74
CA THR A 87 26.07 4.23 -2.39
C THR A 87 27.06 4.91 -1.47
N ARG A 88 26.56 5.53 -0.39
CA ARG A 88 27.41 5.97 0.71
C ARG A 88 28.09 4.72 1.32
N PRO A 89 29.41 4.72 1.52
CA PRO A 89 30.08 3.65 2.26
C PRO A 89 29.45 3.47 3.65
N SER A 90 28.94 2.28 3.93
CA SER A 90 28.39 1.92 5.24
C SER A 90 29.51 1.54 6.19
N LEU A 91 29.45 2.05 7.42
CA LEU A 91 30.31 1.58 8.53
C LEU A 91 29.81 0.27 9.14
N ILE A 92 28.57 -0.12 8.84
CA ILE A 92 27.99 -1.39 9.28
C ILE A 92 28.32 -2.44 8.23
N ARG A 93 29.14 -3.43 8.60
CA ARG A 93 29.36 -4.66 7.82
C ARG A 93 28.21 -5.64 8.11
N LYS A 94 27.56 -6.15 7.07
CA LYS A 94 26.54 -7.20 7.17
C LYS A 94 27.20 -8.56 7.36
#